data_AF-A0A455UM60-F1
#
_entry.id   AF-A0A455UM60-F1
#
_cell.length_a   1.000
_cell.length_b   1.000
_cell.length_c   1.000
_cell.angle_alpha   90.00
_cell.angle_beta   90.00
_cell.angle_gamma   90.00
#
_symmetry.space_group_name_H-M   'P 1'
#
loop_
_entity.id
_entity.type
_entity.pdbx_description
1 polymer ?
#
loop_
_entity_poly.entity_id
_entity_poly.type
_entity_poly.pdbx_seq_one_letter_code
_entity_poly.pdbx_strand_id
1 'polypeptide(L)'
;MMNASVDTFSSHEAKLQALRDVLQVRLGQLLPEEHEHDLVAAAMREGTLVPGKRIRPLLLLLTAQDLGCPPDRPGLLDLACAVEMIHAASLMLDDIPCMDGALLRRGRPTIHRQFGENVAILAAVALLSRAYGVVTEGRSPF
;
A
#
# COMPACT_ATOMS: atom_id res chain seq x y z
N MET A 1 16.41 35.33 -4.62
CA MET A 1 15.26 34.78 -3.87
C MET A 1 14.65 33.50 -4.48
N MET A 2 14.92 33.13 -5.75
CA MET A 2 14.38 31.89 -6.35
C MET A 2 15.08 30.57 -5.94
N ASN A 3 16.34 30.56 -5.46
CA ASN A 3 17.06 29.32 -5.11
C ASN A 3 16.56 28.62 -3.83
N ALA A 4 16.28 29.37 -2.76
CA ALA A 4 15.93 28.75 -1.47
C ALA A 4 14.62 27.95 -1.52
N SER A 5 13.65 28.39 -2.32
CA SER A 5 12.38 27.67 -2.52
C SER A 5 12.60 26.37 -3.30
N VAL A 6 13.39 26.41 -4.38
CA VAL A 6 13.70 25.22 -5.20
C VAL A 6 14.48 24.17 -4.40
N ASP A 7 15.46 24.60 -3.59
CA ASP A 7 16.24 23.72 -2.70
C ASP A 7 15.35 23.07 -1.63
N THR A 8 14.39 23.83 -1.09
CA THR A 8 13.42 23.32 -0.11
C THR A 8 12.47 22.30 -0.74
N PHE A 9 11.90 22.57 -1.91
CA PHE A 9 11.03 21.62 -2.62
C PHE A 9 11.77 20.32 -2.97
N SER A 10 13.01 20.44 -3.46
CA SER A 10 13.87 19.29 -3.75
C SER A 10 14.13 18.44 -2.50
N SER A 11 14.34 19.08 -1.35
CA SER A 11 14.54 18.37 -0.07
C SER A 11 13.28 17.63 0.39
N HIS A 12 12.08 18.19 0.19
CA HIS A 12 10.83 17.54 0.57
C HIS A 12 10.54 16.33 -0.31
N GLU A 13 10.74 16.44 -1.62
CA GLU A 13 10.53 15.31 -2.53
C GLU A 13 11.50 14.16 -2.23
N ALA A 14 12.77 14.46 -1.93
CA ALA A 14 13.73 13.44 -1.51
C ALA A 14 13.30 12.72 -0.22
N LYS A 15 12.79 13.45 0.77
CA LYS A 15 12.25 12.87 2.01
C LYS A 15 11.02 11.99 1.73
N LEU A 16 10.09 12.45 0.91
CA LEU A 16 8.91 11.68 0.52
C LEU A 16 9.30 10.41 -0.23
N GLN A 17 10.28 10.49 -1.13
CA GLN A 17 10.77 9.33 -1.86
C GLN A 17 11.38 8.28 -0.92
N ALA A 18 12.22 8.69 0.02
CA ALA A 18 12.78 7.79 1.03
C ALA A 18 11.68 7.07 1.85
N LEU A 19 10.61 7.78 2.23
CA LEU A 19 9.47 7.17 2.91
C LEU A 19 8.71 6.17 2.02
N ARG A 20 8.53 6.48 0.73
CA ARG A 20 7.90 5.56 -0.24
C ARG A 20 8.73 4.28 -0.40
N ASP A 21 10.05 4.39 -0.44
CA ASP A 21 10.94 3.23 -0.61
C ASP A 21 10.87 2.31 0.62
N VAL A 22 10.92 2.89 1.83
CA VAL A 22 10.76 2.14 3.08
C VAL A 22 9.38 1.46 3.16
N LEU A 23 8.31 2.16 2.78
CA LEU A 23 6.96 1.61 2.69
C LEU A 23 6.87 0.45 1.70
N GLN A 24 7.48 0.60 0.52
CA GLN A 24 7.47 -0.43 -0.53
C GLN A 24 8.14 -1.71 -0.04
N VAL A 25 9.31 -1.60 0.60
CA VAL A 25 10.04 -2.74 1.17
C VAL A 25 9.18 -3.40 2.25
N ARG A 26 8.62 -2.62 3.19
CA ARG A 26 7.84 -3.18 4.29
C ARG A 26 6.53 -3.83 3.84
N LEU A 27 5.82 -3.22 2.88
CA LEU A 27 4.65 -3.84 2.24
C LEU A 27 4.99 -5.22 1.67
N GLY A 28 6.12 -5.33 0.96
CA GLY A 28 6.57 -6.60 0.38
C GLY A 28 6.83 -7.69 1.41
N GLN A 29 7.32 -7.33 2.60
CA GLN A 29 7.56 -8.24 3.73
C GLN A 29 6.28 -8.66 4.46
N LEU A 30 5.27 -7.79 4.48
CA LEU A 30 4.01 -8.06 5.17
C LEU A 30 3.04 -8.88 4.32
N LEU A 31 3.21 -8.91 3.01
CA LEU A 31 2.42 -9.74 2.10
C LEU A 31 2.92 -11.19 2.09
N PRO A 32 2.05 -12.18 1.83
CA PRO A 32 2.46 -13.57 1.69
C PRO A 32 3.56 -13.73 0.64
N GLU A 33 4.41 -14.75 0.79
CA GLU A 33 5.38 -15.11 -0.24
C GLU A 33 4.67 -15.65 -1.48
N GLU A 34 5.28 -15.45 -2.65
CA GLU A 34 4.76 -16.02 -3.89
C GLU A 34 5.12 -17.50 -3.94
N HIS A 35 4.08 -18.33 -4.08
CA HIS A 35 4.23 -19.73 -4.42
C HIS A 35 3.60 -19.97 -5.78
N GLU A 36 4.21 -20.85 -6.58
CA GLU A 36 3.90 -21.07 -8.01
C GLU A 36 2.42 -21.41 -8.29
N HIS A 37 1.66 -21.83 -7.27
CA HIS A 37 0.26 -22.20 -7.39
C HIS A 37 -0.71 -21.35 -6.56
N ASP A 38 -0.22 -20.35 -5.81
CA ASP A 38 -1.08 -19.45 -5.04
C ASP A 38 -1.38 -18.17 -5.84
N LEU A 39 -2.39 -18.26 -6.69
CA LEU A 39 -2.86 -17.12 -7.50
C LEU A 39 -3.40 -15.98 -6.63
N VAL A 40 -3.92 -16.27 -5.43
CA VAL A 40 -4.45 -15.24 -4.52
C VAL A 40 -3.29 -14.43 -3.94
N ALA A 41 -2.26 -15.10 -3.44
CA ALA A 41 -1.04 -14.44 -2.96
C ALA A 41 -0.37 -13.61 -4.08
N ALA A 42 -0.26 -14.18 -5.29
CA ALA A 42 0.28 -13.46 -6.44
C ALA A 42 -0.54 -12.20 -6.78
N ALA A 43 -1.87 -12.30 -6.82
CA ALA A 43 -2.76 -11.17 -7.09
C ALA A 43 -2.71 -10.10 -5.98
N MET A 44 -2.62 -10.51 -4.70
CA MET A 44 -2.42 -9.59 -3.58
C MET A 44 -1.14 -8.77 -3.77
N ARG A 45 -0.04 -9.43 -4.16
CA ARG A 45 1.25 -8.76 -4.36
C ARG A 45 1.25 -7.86 -5.57
N GLU A 46 0.76 -8.33 -6.72
CA GLU A 46 0.68 -7.50 -7.94
C GLU A 46 -0.16 -6.24 -7.66
N GLY A 47 -1.38 -6.38 -7.14
CA GLY A 47 -2.24 -5.21 -6.94
C GLY A 47 -1.79 -4.26 -5.82
N THR A 48 -0.95 -4.71 -4.89
CA THR A 48 -0.44 -3.87 -3.79
C THR A 48 0.91 -3.24 -4.12
N LEU A 49 1.84 -3.98 -4.72
CA LEU A 49 3.23 -3.57 -4.92
C LEU A 49 3.45 -2.78 -6.22
N VAL A 50 2.47 -2.73 -7.13
CA VAL A 50 2.51 -1.84 -8.30
C VAL A 50 2.80 -0.39 -7.87
N PRO A 51 3.68 0.33 -8.60
CA PRO A 51 4.01 1.72 -8.30
C PRO A 51 2.77 2.60 -8.12
N GLY A 52 2.80 3.42 -7.08
CA GLY A 52 1.73 4.33 -6.73
C GLY A 52 2.21 5.52 -5.94
N LYS A 53 1.34 6.52 -5.81
CA LYS A 53 1.68 7.75 -5.09
C LYS A 53 1.85 7.55 -3.57
N ARG A 54 1.30 6.44 -3.03
CA ARG A 54 1.31 6.09 -1.59
C ARG A 54 0.84 7.23 -0.69
N ILE A 55 -0.16 8.00 -1.12
CA ILE A 55 -0.60 9.22 -0.41
C ILE A 55 -1.10 8.89 1.00
N ARG A 56 -1.92 7.85 1.15
CA ARG A 56 -2.54 7.49 2.43
C ARG A 56 -1.52 7.08 3.50
N PRO A 57 -0.58 6.14 3.25
CA PRO A 57 0.44 5.81 4.24
C PRO A 57 1.39 6.98 4.52
N LEU A 58 1.73 7.80 3.51
CA LEU A 58 2.56 9.00 3.73
C LEU A 58 1.86 10.00 4.66
N LEU A 59 0.56 10.26 4.45
CA LEU A 59 -0.22 11.13 5.33
C LEU A 59 -0.21 10.61 6.76
N LEU A 60 -0.41 9.30 6.97
CA LEU A 60 -0.36 8.72 8.30
C LEU A 60 1.00 8.94 8.98
N LEU A 61 2.09 8.62 8.28
CA LEU A 61 3.45 8.77 8.83
C LEU A 61 3.79 10.23 9.15
N LEU A 62 3.45 11.16 8.25
CA LEU A 62 3.71 12.59 8.44
C LEU A 62 2.86 13.17 9.57
N THR A 63 1.57 12.83 9.64
CA THR A 63 0.71 13.24 10.75
C THR A 63 1.20 12.68 12.08
N ALA A 64 1.66 11.43 12.13
CA ALA A 64 2.24 10.87 13.34
C ALA A 64 3.49 11.65 13.78
N GLN A 65 4.39 11.96 12.84
CA GLN A 65 5.58 12.78 13.10
C GLN A 65 5.21 14.18 13.63
N ASP A 66 4.24 14.85 13.01
CA ASP A 66 3.77 16.19 13.42
C ASP A 66 3.14 16.18 14.81
N LEU A 67 2.56 15.06 15.24
CA LEU A 67 2.03 14.85 16.59
C LEU A 67 3.11 14.40 17.61
N GLY A 68 4.39 14.37 17.21
CA GLY A 68 5.50 14.02 18.09
C GLY A 68 5.73 12.50 18.24
N CYS A 69 5.12 11.67 17.40
CA CYS A 69 5.40 10.24 17.35
C CYS A 69 6.77 10.01 16.71
N PRO A 70 7.71 9.28 17.38
CA PRO A 70 9.03 9.07 16.81
C PRO A 70 8.95 8.14 15.59
N PRO A 71 9.73 8.38 14.51
CA PRO A 71 9.63 7.61 13.26
C PRO A 71 9.91 6.11 13.41
N ASP A 72 10.68 5.72 14.41
CA ASP A 72 11.04 4.34 14.75
C ASP A 72 10.05 3.69 15.73
N ARG A 73 8.92 4.35 16.05
CA ARG A 73 7.89 3.77 16.91
C ARG A 73 7.48 2.39 16.37
N PRO A 74 7.60 1.33 17.19
CA PRO A 74 7.18 -0.01 16.78
C PRO A 74 5.74 -0.02 16.26
N GLY A 75 5.53 -0.68 15.12
CA GLY A 75 4.21 -0.81 14.50
C GLY A 75 3.73 0.40 13.69
N LEU A 76 4.38 1.58 13.76
CA LEU A 76 3.94 2.75 13.00
C LEU A 76 4.01 2.50 11.47
N LEU A 77 5.11 1.91 11.01
CA LEU A 77 5.28 1.56 9.60
C LEU A 77 4.31 0.45 9.16
N ASP A 78 4.03 -0.50 10.04
CA ASP A 78 3.08 -1.59 9.80
C ASP A 78 1.66 -1.07 9.67
N LEU A 79 1.27 -0.12 10.53
CA LEU A 79 -0.01 0.57 10.44
C LEU A 79 -0.14 1.35 9.12
N ALA A 80 0.92 2.05 8.69
CA ALA A 80 0.93 2.71 7.39
C ALA A 80 0.75 1.69 6.24
N CYS A 81 1.45 0.56 6.29
CA CYS A 81 1.28 -0.52 5.32
C CYS A 81 -0.14 -1.07 5.31
N ALA A 82 -0.76 -1.29 6.46
CA ALA A 82 -2.13 -1.77 6.57
C ALA A 82 -3.14 -0.80 5.90
N VAL A 83 -2.95 0.51 6.05
CA VAL A 83 -3.76 1.51 5.35
C VAL A 83 -3.62 1.41 3.82
N GLU A 84 -2.40 1.18 3.32
CA GLU A 84 -2.19 1.00 1.88
C GLU A 84 -2.74 -0.35 1.37
N MET A 85 -2.71 -1.40 2.19
CA MET A 85 -3.36 -2.68 1.87
C MET A 85 -4.88 -2.52 1.72
N ILE A 86 -5.52 -1.79 2.66
CA ILE A 86 -6.95 -1.47 2.55
C ILE A 86 -7.23 -0.67 1.28
N HIS A 87 -6.38 0.30 0.95
CA HIS A 87 -6.52 1.06 -0.28
C HIS A 87 -6.41 0.18 -1.53
N ALA A 88 -5.41 -0.69 -1.60
CA ALA A 88 -5.21 -1.58 -2.74
C ALA A 88 -6.39 -2.56 -2.88
N ALA A 89 -6.90 -3.10 -1.78
CA ALA A 89 -8.07 -3.96 -1.77
C ALA A 89 -9.32 -3.25 -2.29
N SER A 90 -9.53 -1.98 -1.91
CA SER A 90 -10.66 -1.20 -2.43
C SER A 90 -10.56 -1.04 -3.95
N LEU A 91 -9.38 -0.72 -4.48
CA LEU A 91 -9.18 -0.58 -5.93
C LEU A 91 -9.42 -1.88 -6.70
N MET A 92 -8.99 -3.02 -6.15
CA MET A 92 -9.23 -4.32 -6.75
C MET A 92 -10.72 -4.60 -6.89
N LEU A 93 -11.50 -4.26 -5.86
CA LEU A 93 -12.95 -4.39 -5.87
C LEU A 93 -13.57 -3.41 -6.86
N ASP A 94 -13.25 -2.12 -6.77
CA ASP A 94 -13.77 -1.06 -7.65
C ASP A 94 -13.59 -1.43 -9.14
N ASP A 95 -12.47 -2.06 -9.51
CA ASP A 95 -12.17 -2.44 -10.88
C ASP A 95 -13.07 -3.57 -11.45
N ILE A 96 -13.79 -4.35 -10.63
CA ILE A 96 -14.56 -5.52 -11.06
C ILE A 96 -15.72 -5.11 -12.00
N PRO A 97 -16.16 -5.95 -12.97
CA PRO A 97 -17.23 -5.64 -13.92
C PRO A 97 -18.55 -5.13 -13.34
N CYS A 98 -18.91 -5.54 -12.12
CA CYS A 98 -20.13 -5.10 -11.45
C CYS A 98 -20.00 -3.75 -10.72
N MET A 99 -18.80 -3.18 -10.63
CA MET A 99 -18.51 -1.84 -10.12
C MET A 99 -18.11 -0.91 -11.28
N ASP A 100 -16.84 -0.54 -11.42
CA ASP A 100 -16.39 0.36 -12.50
C ASP A 100 -16.12 -0.39 -13.82
N GLY A 101 -15.92 -1.71 -13.76
CA GLY A 101 -15.57 -2.52 -14.94
C GLY A 101 -14.31 -2.06 -15.66
N ALA A 102 -13.33 -1.54 -14.91
CA ALA A 102 -12.12 -0.97 -15.47
C ALA A 102 -11.22 -2.06 -16.08
N LEU A 103 -10.89 -1.91 -17.36
CA LEU A 103 -9.96 -2.83 -18.05
C LEU A 103 -8.50 -2.54 -17.71
N LEU A 104 -8.18 -1.28 -17.44
CA LEU A 104 -6.83 -0.79 -17.18
C LEU A 104 -6.80 0.13 -15.95
N ARG A 105 -5.72 0.05 -15.19
CA ARG A 105 -5.39 0.99 -14.12
C ARG A 105 -3.94 1.43 -14.26
N ARG A 106 -3.74 2.76 -14.40
CA ARG A 106 -2.41 3.37 -14.63
C ARG A 106 -1.65 2.74 -15.81
N GLY A 107 -2.38 2.42 -16.88
CA GLY A 107 -1.82 1.81 -18.10
C GLY A 107 -1.52 0.30 -18.00
N ARG A 108 -1.85 -0.37 -16.88
CA ARG A 108 -1.69 -1.81 -16.70
C ARG A 108 -3.05 -2.52 -16.64
N PRO A 109 -3.17 -3.78 -17.08
CA PRO A 109 -4.39 -4.57 -16.87
C PRO A 109 -4.78 -4.61 -15.40
N THR A 110 -6.07 -4.48 -15.10
CA THR A 110 -6.57 -4.60 -13.72
C THR A 110 -6.44 -6.04 -13.21
N ILE A 111 -6.51 -6.24 -11.89
CA ILE A 111 -6.25 -7.55 -11.28
C ILE A 111 -7.22 -8.62 -11.78
N HIS A 112 -8.51 -8.30 -11.92
CA HIS A 112 -9.48 -9.25 -12.47
C HIS A 112 -9.22 -9.62 -13.94
N ARG A 113 -8.56 -8.73 -14.71
CA ARG A 113 -8.16 -9.02 -16.10
C ARG A 113 -6.93 -9.92 -16.18
N GLN A 114 -6.03 -9.83 -15.20
CA GLN A 114 -4.82 -10.65 -15.14
C GLN A 114 -5.08 -12.04 -14.54
N PHE A 115 -5.87 -12.10 -13.46
CA PHE A 115 -6.02 -13.31 -12.64
C PHE A 115 -7.45 -13.89 -12.64
N GLY A 116 -8.43 -13.19 -13.22
CA GLY A 116 -9.85 -13.55 -13.15
C GLY A 116 -10.59 -12.87 -11.99
N GLU A 117 -11.91 -12.72 -12.13
CA GLU A 117 -12.76 -12.04 -11.14
C GLU A 117 -12.77 -12.75 -9.78
N ASN A 118 -12.86 -14.08 -9.79
CA ASN A 118 -12.83 -14.89 -8.57
C ASN A 118 -11.54 -14.68 -7.76
N VAL A 119 -10.38 -14.69 -8.42
CA VAL A 119 -9.08 -14.47 -7.77
C VAL A 119 -8.97 -13.02 -7.28
N ALA A 120 -9.43 -12.04 -8.07
CA ALA A 120 -9.41 -10.64 -7.68
C ALA A 120 -10.24 -10.37 -6.42
N ILE A 121 -11.44 -10.96 -6.33
CA ILE A 121 -12.32 -10.85 -5.15
C ILE A 121 -11.65 -11.49 -3.94
N LEU A 122 -11.13 -12.72 -4.08
CA LEU A 122 -10.46 -13.42 -2.99
C LEU A 122 -9.20 -12.69 -2.52
N ALA A 123 -8.41 -12.14 -3.44
CA ALA A 123 -7.23 -11.36 -3.14
C ALA A 123 -7.57 -10.08 -2.38
N ALA A 124 -8.63 -9.36 -2.78
CA ALA A 124 -9.08 -8.17 -2.06
C ALA A 124 -9.54 -8.50 -0.63
N VAL A 125 -10.31 -9.58 -0.45
CA VAL A 125 -10.76 -10.04 0.88
C VAL A 125 -9.57 -10.49 1.73
N ALA A 126 -8.66 -11.30 1.18
CA ALA A 126 -7.46 -11.74 1.87
C ALA A 126 -6.55 -10.57 2.26
N LEU A 127 -6.44 -9.54 1.42
CA LEU A 127 -5.68 -8.33 1.67
C LEU A 127 -6.31 -7.47 2.78
N LEU A 128 -7.64 -7.35 2.83
CA LEU A 128 -8.35 -6.73 3.95
C LEU A 128 -8.10 -7.50 5.26
N SER A 129 -8.25 -8.83 5.23
CA SER A 129 -7.95 -9.68 6.39
C SER A 129 -6.50 -9.53 6.85
N ARG A 130 -5.55 -9.48 5.91
CA ARG A 130 -4.14 -9.27 6.24
C ARG A 130 -3.90 -7.89 6.84
N ALA A 131 -4.53 -6.84 6.31
CA ALA A 131 -4.42 -5.49 6.88
C ALA A 131 -4.89 -5.45 8.34
N TYR A 132 -6.04 -6.07 8.65
CA TYR A 132 -6.50 -6.20 10.03
C TYR A 132 -5.52 -7.03 10.88
N GLY A 133 -5.01 -8.15 10.35
CA GLY A 133 -3.98 -8.95 10.99
C GLY A 133 -2.76 -8.12 11.38
N VAL A 134 -2.22 -7.33 10.44
CA VAL A 134 -1.09 -6.42 10.67
C VAL A 134 -1.39 -5.40 11.77
N VAL A 135 -2.60 -4.82 11.80
CA VAL A 135 -3.01 -3.89 12.86
C VAL A 135 -3.06 -4.58 14.24
N THR A 136 -3.48 -5.84 14.29
CA THR A 136 -3.59 -6.60 15.56
C THR A 136 -2.26 -7.20 16.03
N GLU A 137 -1.40 -7.62 15.10
CA GLU A 137 -0.06 -8.17 15.35
C GLU A 137 0.94 -7.07 15.70
N GLY A 138 0.71 -5.85 15.17
CA GLY A 138 1.37 -4.63 15.56
C GLY A 138 1.13 -4.41 17.04
N ARG A 139 2.02 -4.98 17.87
CA ARG A 139 2.03 -4.81 19.32
C ARG A 139 2.12 -3.32 19.62
N SER A 140 0.97 -2.66 19.72
CA SER A 140 0.86 -1.42 20.46
C SER A 140 0.66 -1.85 21.91
N PRO A 141 1.68 -1.75 22.78
CA PRO A 141 1.36 -1.63 24.18
C PRO A 141 0.65 -0.28 24.28
N PHE A 142 -0.60 -0.29 24.69
CA PHE A 142 -0.88 0.64 25.77
C PHE A 142 0.00 0.21 26.95
#